data_AF-I0Q132-F1
#
_entry.id   AF-I0Q132-F1
#
_cell.length_a   1.000
_cell.length_b   1.000
_cell.length_c   1.000
_cell.angle_alpha   90.00
_cell.angle_beta   90.00
_cell.angle_gamma   90.00
#
_symmetry.space_group_name_H-M   'P 1'
#
loop_
_entity.id
_entity.type
_entity.pdbx_description
1 polymer ?
#
loop_
_entity_poly.entity_id
_entity_poly.type
_entity_poly.pdbx_seq_one_letter_code
_entity_poly.pdbx_strand_id
1 'polypeptide(L)'
;MELTAVVRDDILKKVKRFSLPVTLEYVASEFGFDIEDVAISILSVEELPTLNVERNLLYDLNELAKNLKDVDKDLVLSYIESQSPNVSDLLKFNFHDCSLYSDITTDHELGAYMVANNGFNLGLILKYLDYEKYGRDVRLSESGSFVDKGYFVSK
;
A
#
# COMPACT_ATOMS: atom_id res chain seq x y z
N MET A 1 11.70 -8.58 -4.51
CA MET A 1 11.17 -9.95 -4.66
C MET A 1 11.38 -10.49 -6.06
N GLU A 2 11.44 -11.81 -6.25
CA GLU A 2 11.43 -12.46 -7.56
C GLU A 2 9.98 -12.79 -7.96
N LEU A 3 9.60 -12.60 -9.22
CA LEU A 3 8.22 -12.83 -9.70
C LEU A 3 8.16 -14.02 -10.67
N THR A 4 7.11 -14.82 -10.54
CA THR A 4 6.82 -15.98 -11.40
C THR A 4 5.47 -15.80 -12.09
N ALA A 5 5.48 -15.66 -13.41
CA ALA A 5 4.27 -15.57 -14.21
C ALA A 5 3.77 -16.96 -14.62
N VAL A 6 2.47 -17.18 -14.46
CA VAL A 6 1.75 -18.33 -15.03
C VAL A 6 1.21 -17.90 -16.40
N VAL A 7 1.78 -18.46 -17.46
CA VAL A 7 1.48 -18.09 -18.84
C VAL A 7 0.78 -19.25 -19.53
N ARG A 8 -0.29 -18.95 -20.27
CA ARG A 8 -1.01 -19.88 -21.11
C ARG A 8 -0.76 -19.55 -22.58
N ASP A 9 -0.49 -20.56 -23.39
CA ASP A 9 -0.54 -20.41 -24.84
C ASP A 9 -2.00 -20.48 -25.33
N ASP A 10 -2.38 -19.61 -26.25
CA ASP A 10 -3.77 -19.49 -26.70
C ASP A 10 -4.17 -20.47 -27.80
N ILE A 11 -3.22 -21.22 -28.35
CA ILE A 11 -3.44 -22.17 -29.44
C ILE A 11 -3.66 -23.59 -28.89
N LEU A 12 -2.70 -24.13 -28.15
CA LEU A 12 -2.71 -25.46 -27.54
C LEU A 12 -3.29 -25.46 -26.12
N LYS A 13 -3.57 -24.28 -25.54
CA LYS A 13 -4.09 -24.10 -24.18
C LYS A 13 -3.21 -24.72 -23.08
N LYS A 14 -1.93 -24.93 -23.36
CA LYS A 14 -0.92 -25.38 -22.40
C LYS A 14 -0.55 -24.22 -21.46
N VAL A 15 -0.20 -24.57 -20.23
CA VAL A 15 0.19 -23.60 -19.20
C VAL A 15 1.62 -23.91 -18.76
N LYS A 16 2.46 -22.88 -18.69
CA LYS A 16 3.83 -22.95 -18.18
C LYS A 16 4.12 -21.80 -17.22
N ARG A 17 5.17 -21.95 -16.42
CA ARG A 17 5.64 -20.96 -15.45
C ARG A 17 6.96 -20.37 -15.93
N PHE A 18 7.12 -19.06 -15.74
CA PHE A 18 8.31 -18.35 -16.14
C PHE A 18 8.72 -17.36 -15.05
N SER A 19 9.98 -17.46 -14.61
CA SER A 19 10.58 -16.43 -13.75
C SER A 19 10.79 -15.16 -14.57
N LEU A 20 10.34 -14.04 -14.04
CA LEU A 20 10.45 -12.72 -14.67
C LEU A 20 11.73 -12.02 -14.19
N PRO A 21 12.38 -11.20 -15.04
CA PRO A 21 11.99 -10.91 -16.42
C PRO A 21 12.35 -12.05 -17.39
N VAL A 22 11.50 -12.27 -18.40
CA VAL A 22 11.67 -13.32 -19.43
C VAL A 22 11.41 -12.78 -20.84
N THR A 23 12.16 -13.26 -21.84
CA THR A 23 11.97 -12.82 -23.23
C THR A 23 10.83 -13.57 -23.92
N LEU A 24 10.17 -12.93 -24.89
CA LEU A 24 9.07 -13.56 -25.63
C LEU A 24 9.59 -14.73 -26.48
N GLU A 25 10.80 -14.64 -27.01
CA GLU A 25 11.47 -15.70 -27.78
C GLU A 25 11.63 -16.97 -26.94
N TYR A 26 12.08 -16.83 -25.69
CA TYR A 26 12.23 -17.97 -24.80
C TYR A 26 10.86 -18.57 -24.45
N VAL A 27 9.87 -17.74 -24.12
CA VAL A 27 8.50 -18.20 -23.87
C VAL A 27 7.92 -18.95 -25.09
N ALA A 28 8.08 -18.43 -26.30
CA ALA A 28 7.61 -19.06 -27.54
C ALA A 28 8.28 -20.42 -27.76
N SER A 29 9.61 -20.49 -27.65
CA SER A 29 10.36 -21.75 -27.80
C SER A 29 9.95 -22.81 -26.80
N GLU A 30 9.63 -22.41 -25.56
CA GLU A 30 9.13 -23.32 -24.53
C GLU A 30 7.77 -23.90 -24.93
N PHE A 31 6.91 -23.15 -25.61
CA PHE A 31 5.66 -23.69 -26.13
C PHE A 31 5.81 -24.44 -27.47
N GLY A 32 6.99 -24.39 -28.10
CA GLY A 32 7.26 -25.01 -29.39
C GLY A 32 6.77 -24.18 -30.58
N PHE A 33 6.69 -22.86 -30.42
CA PHE A 33 6.30 -21.92 -31.47
C PHE A 33 7.48 -21.02 -31.87
N ASP A 34 7.45 -20.57 -33.12
CA ASP A 34 8.20 -19.39 -33.53
C ASP A 34 7.54 -18.12 -32.97
N ILE A 35 8.32 -17.06 -32.78
CA ILE A 35 7.84 -15.81 -32.16
C ILE A 35 6.67 -15.16 -32.93
N GLU A 36 6.60 -15.35 -34.25
CA GLU A 36 5.55 -14.77 -35.10
C GLU A 36 4.19 -15.46 -34.92
N ASP A 37 4.20 -16.73 -34.48
CA ASP A 37 3.01 -17.55 -34.30
C ASP A 37 2.56 -17.63 -32.83
N VAL A 38 3.36 -17.07 -31.91
CA VAL A 38 3.07 -17.19 -30.48
C VAL A 38 1.91 -16.26 -30.09
N ALA A 39 0.87 -16.85 -29.52
CA ALA A 39 -0.21 -16.14 -28.85
C ALA A 39 -0.28 -16.59 -27.40
N ILE A 40 -0.09 -15.67 -26.45
CA ILE A 40 -0.06 -15.96 -25.03
C ILE A 40 -0.99 -15.05 -24.23
N SER A 41 -1.48 -15.59 -23.13
CA SER A 41 -2.21 -14.88 -22.09
C SER A 41 -1.56 -15.13 -20.74
N ILE A 42 -1.40 -14.08 -19.94
CA ILE A 42 -0.89 -14.17 -18.57
C ILE A 42 -2.08 -14.39 -17.64
N LEU A 43 -2.02 -15.46 -16.85
CA LEU A 43 -3.12 -15.85 -15.97
C LEU A 43 -2.98 -15.27 -14.56
N SER A 44 -1.76 -15.28 -14.02
CA SER A 44 -1.47 -14.81 -12.67
C SER A 44 0.03 -14.60 -12.48
N VAL A 45 0.39 -13.90 -11.41
CA VAL A 45 1.75 -13.88 -10.83
C VAL A 45 1.69 -14.57 -9.48
N GLU A 46 2.50 -15.60 -9.25
CA GLU A 46 2.38 -16.47 -8.08
C GLU A 46 2.58 -15.71 -6.76
N GLU A 47 3.50 -14.74 -6.75
CA GLU A 47 3.81 -13.93 -5.57
C GLU A 47 2.81 -12.80 -5.35
N LEU A 48 1.97 -12.48 -6.35
CA LEU A 48 0.95 -11.43 -6.33
C LEU A 48 -0.42 -12.04 -6.73
N PRO A 49 -0.97 -12.99 -5.95
CA PRO A 49 -2.08 -13.83 -6.39
C PRO A 49 -3.40 -13.09 -6.58
N THR A 50 -3.57 -11.95 -5.93
CA THR A 50 -4.77 -11.09 -6.01
C THR A 50 -4.65 -10.00 -7.08
N LEU A 51 -3.47 -9.84 -7.69
CA LEU A 51 -3.25 -8.86 -8.74
C LEU A 51 -3.97 -9.29 -10.01
N ASN A 52 -4.85 -8.44 -10.52
CA ASN A 52 -5.44 -8.64 -11.84
C ASN A 52 -4.40 -8.35 -12.92
N VAL A 53 -3.99 -9.40 -13.64
CA VAL A 53 -3.04 -9.35 -14.76
C VAL A 53 -3.69 -9.62 -16.11
N GLU A 54 -5.03 -9.75 -16.14
CA GLU A 54 -5.73 -10.02 -17.39
C GLU A 54 -5.45 -8.94 -18.43
N ARG A 55 -5.10 -9.38 -19.64
CA ARG A 55 -4.82 -8.51 -20.81
C ARG A 55 -3.57 -7.63 -20.66
N ASN A 56 -2.73 -7.86 -19.65
CA ASN A 56 -1.42 -7.21 -19.57
C ASN A 56 -0.40 -7.89 -20.48
N LEU A 57 0.56 -7.10 -20.96
CA LEU A 57 1.64 -7.59 -21.80
C LEU A 57 2.74 -8.22 -20.95
N LEU A 58 3.45 -9.20 -21.51
CA LEU A 58 4.65 -9.76 -20.88
C LEU A 58 5.68 -8.68 -20.56
N TYR A 59 5.77 -7.66 -21.41
CA TYR A 59 6.60 -6.48 -21.19
C TYR A 59 6.26 -5.77 -19.87
N ASP A 60 4.98 -5.50 -19.60
CA ASP A 60 4.55 -4.78 -18.38
C ASP A 60 4.93 -5.58 -17.12
N LEU A 61 4.79 -6.90 -17.18
CA LEU A 61 5.11 -7.79 -16.06
C LEU A 61 6.62 -7.92 -15.86
N ASN A 62 7.41 -7.91 -16.94
CA ASN A 62 8.86 -7.83 -16.86
C ASN A 62 9.33 -6.53 -16.21
N GLU A 63 8.74 -5.39 -16.59
CA GLU A 63 9.03 -4.10 -15.97
C GLU A 63 8.61 -4.09 -14.50
N LEU A 64 7.45 -4.67 -14.17
CA LEU A 64 7.00 -4.80 -12.80
C LEU A 64 7.99 -5.64 -11.96
N ALA A 65 8.48 -6.76 -12.50
CA ALA A 65 9.47 -7.59 -11.82
C ALA A 65 10.77 -6.82 -11.53
N LYS A 66 11.22 -5.97 -12.45
CA LYS A 66 12.38 -5.10 -12.23
C LYS A 66 12.11 -4.07 -11.13
N ASN A 67 10.97 -3.40 -11.18
CA ASN A 67 10.61 -2.36 -10.20
C ASN A 67 10.44 -2.92 -8.79
N LEU A 68 9.96 -4.15 -8.66
CA LEU A 68 9.71 -4.79 -7.37
C LEU A 68 10.90 -5.63 -6.86
N LYS A 69 12.02 -5.69 -7.59
CA LYS A 69 13.15 -6.57 -7.25
C LYS A 69 13.71 -6.32 -5.85
N ASP A 70 13.81 -5.06 -5.45
CA ASP A 70 14.37 -4.65 -4.15
C ASP A 70 13.29 -4.11 -3.20
N VAL A 71 12.02 -4.27 -3.55
CA VAL A 71 10.89 -3.89 -2.70
C VAL A 71 10.51 -5.06 -1.80
N ASP A 72 10.20 -4.75 -0.54
CA ASP A 72 9.66 -5.69 0.42
C ASP A 72 8.32 -6.25 -0.10
N LYS A 73 8.21 -7.58 -0.13
CA LYS A 73 7.02 -8.28 -0.59
C LYS A 73 5.78 -7.88 0.22
N ASP A 74 5.91 -7.73 1.53
CA ASP A 74 4.76 -7.47 2.40
C ASP A 74 4.21 -6.05 2.19
N LEU A 75 5.08 -5.09 1.82
CA LEU A 75 4.64 -3.76 1.39
C LEU A 75 3.82 -3.82 0.10
N VAL A 76 4.28 -4.58 -0.89
CA VAL A 76 3.57 -4.74 -2.17
C VAL A 76 2.21 -5.39 -1.95
N LEU A 77 2.15 -6.47 -1.19
CA LEU A 77 0.90 -7.17 -0.88
C LEU A 77 -0.07 -6.26 -0.11
N SER A 78 0.41 -5.51 0.88
CA SER A 78 -0.41 -4.55 1.63
C SER A 78 -1.00 -3.46 0.74
N TYR A 79 -0.23 -2.96 -0.24
CA TYR A 79 -0.75 -2.01 -1.22
C TYR A 79 -1.83 -2.63 -2.11
N ILE A 80 -1.62 -3.87 -2.56
CA ILE A 80 -2.60 -4.59 -3.37
C ILE A 80 -3.91 -4.80 -2.61
N GLU A 81 -3.84 -5.25 -1.36
CA GLU A 81 -5.00 -5.48 -0.51
C GLU A 81 -5.77 -4.19 -0.20
N SER A 82 -5.06 -3.08 0.04
CA SER A 82 -5.69 -1.83 0.45
C SER A 82 -6.35 -1.04 -0.69
N GLN A 83 -5.82 -1.13 -1.91
CA GLN A 83 -6.28 -0.30 -3.04
C GLN A 83 -6.80 -1.10 -4.23
N SER A 84 -6.60 -2.42 -4.27
CA SER A 84 -6.93 -3.27 -5.44
C SER A 84 -6.42 -2.70 -6.78
N PRO A 85 -5.12 -2.34 -6.88
CA PRO A 85 -4.53 -1.74 -8.06
C PRO A 85 -4.50 -2.71 -9.24
N ASN A 86 -4.49 -2.17 -10.46
CA ASN A 86 -4.07 -2.93 -11.64
C ASN A 86 -2.54 -2.87 -11.83
N VAL A 87 -2.01 -3.63 -12.79
CA VAL A 87 -0.57 -3.65 -13.12
C VAL A 87 -0.02 -2.26 -13.43
N SER A 88 -0.76 -1.42 -14.16
CA SER A 88 -0.32 -0.07 -14.52
C SER A 88 -0.24 0.88 -13.32
N ASP A 89 -1.10 0.70 -12.32
CA ASP A 89 -1.04 1.46 -11.07
C ASP A 89 0.19 1.06 -10.27
N LEU A 90 0.44 -0.25 -10.12
CA LEU A 90 1.62 -0.80 -9.47
C LEU A 90 2.94 -0.35 -10.11
N LEU A 91 2.99 -0.30 -11.45
CA LEU A 91 4.17 0.18 -12.18
C LEU A 91 4.53 1.63 -11.88
N LYS A 92 3.53 2.46 -11.50
CA LYS A 92 3.71 3.89 -11.21
C LYS A 92 3.87 4.18 -9.73
N PHE A 93 3.62 3.20 -8.87
CA PHE A 93 3.62 3.39 -7.43
C PHE A 93 5.05 3.41 -6.88
N ASN A 94 5.34 4.36 -5.99
CA ASN A 94 6.62 4.46 -5.30
C ASN A 94 6.51 3.89 -3.88
N PHE A 95 7.17 2.76 -3.65
CA PHE A 95 7.21 2.09 -2.34
C PHE A 95 8.21 2.69 -1.36
N HIS A 96 9.10 3.60 -1.78
CA HIS A 96 10.21 4.08 -0.95
C HIS A 96 9.76 4.80 0.34
N ASP A 97 8.64 5.52 0.28
CA ASP A 97 8.11 6.29 1.41
C ASP A 97 7.03 5.51 2.20
N CYS A 98 6.85 4.22 1.87
CA CYS A 98 5.86 3.38 2.55
C CYS A 98 6.45 2.79 3.84
N SER A 99 5.59 2.61 4.84
CA SER A 99 5.94 1.94 6.09
C SER A 99 4.83 0.94 6.42
N LEU A 100 5.24 -0.27 6.79
CA LEU A 100 4.36 -1.32 7.27
C LEU A 100 4.66 -1.58 8.74
N TYR A 101 3.65 -1.41 9.60
CA TYR A 101 3.75 -1.71 11.02
C TYR A 101 3.05 -3.05 11.30
N SER A 102 3.75 -4.16 11.05
CA SER A 102 3.18 -5.51 11.04
C SER A 102 2.49 -5.92 12.35
N ASP A 103 2.95 -5.39 13.48
CA ASP A 103 2.46 -5.76 14.82
C ASP A 103 1.33 -4.85 15.32
N ILE A 104 0.88 -3.91 14.51
CA ILE A 104 -0.16 -2.95 14.87
C ILE A 104 -1.45 -3.33 14.15
N THR A 105 -2.43 -3.81 14.90
CA THR A 105 -3.70 -4.34 14.37
C THR A 105 -4.93 -3.60 14.90
N THR A 106 -4.74 -2.69 15.86
CA THR A 106 -5.80 -1.90 16.47
C THR A 106 -5.43 -0.43 16.59
N ASP A 107 -6.44 0.45 16.63
CA ASP A 107 -6.23 1.90 16.87
C ASP A 107 -5.52 2.18 18.20
N HIS A 108 -5.74 1.33 19.21
CA HIS A 108 -5.06 1.44 20.50
C HIS A 108 -3.56 1.19 20.35
N GLU A 109 -3.17 0.10 19.68
CA GLU A 109 -1.75 -0.23 19.41
C GLU A 109 -1.08 0.87 18.58
N LEU A 110 -1.78 1.37 17.54
CA LEU A 110 -1.27 2.45 16.71
C LEU A 110 -1.05 3.71 17.52
N GLY A 111 -2.03 4.11 18.35
CA GLY A 111 -1.92 5.26 19.23
C GLY A 111 -0.77 5.12 20.24
N ALA A 112 -0.65 3.96 20.89
CA ALA A 112 0.42 3.69 21.85
C ALA A 112 1.80 3.74 21.19
N TYR A 113 1.96 3.13 20.01
CA TYR A 113 3.19 3.16 19.22
C TYR A 113 3.58 4.59 18.83
N MET A 114 2.62 5.37 18.28
CA MET A 114 2.89 6.75 17.87
C MET A 114 3.33 7.62 19.04
N VAL A 115 2.70 7.48 20.21
CA VAL A 115 3.12 8.23 21.40
C VAL A 115 4.50 7.80 21.89
N ALA A 116 4.80 6.51 21.90
CA ALA A 116 6.09 6.00 22.35
C ALA A 116 7.25 6.41 21.42
N ASN A 117 7.03 6.41 20.11
CA ASN A 117 8.08 6.60 19.10
C ASN A 117 8.19 8.05 18.59
N ASN A 118 7.07 8.78 18.55
CA ASN A 118 6.98 10.11 17.95
C ASN A 118 6.49 11.18 18.96
N GLY A 119 6.07 10.77 20.16
CA GLY A 119 5.42 11.64 21.12
C GLY A 119 3.97 11.96 20.74
N PHE A 120 3.37 12.85 21.53
CA PHE A 120 2.01 13.29 21.27
C PHE A 120 1.95 14.27 20.09
N ASN A 121 1.13 13.95 19.08
CA ASN A 121 0.71 14.93 18.09
C ASN A 121 -0.34 15.87 18.71
N LEU A 122 0.14 16.95 19.31
CA LEU A 122 -0.71 17.95 19.97
C LEU A 122 -1.80 18.50 19.04
N GLY A 123 -1.51 18.68 17.74
CA GLY A 123 -2.48 19.16 16.76
C GLY A 123 -3.67 18.21 16.59
N LEU A 124 -3.46 16.89 16.68
CA LEU A 124 -4.54 15.91 16.67
C LEU A 124 -5.29 15.88 18.00
N ILE A 125 -4.58 15.90 19.13
CA ILE A 125 -5.17 15.87 20.47
C ILE A 125 -6.10 17.06 20.71
N LEU A 126 -5.68 18.25 20.26
CA LEU A 126 -6.48 19.47 20.36
C LEU A 126 -7.83 19.40 19.62
N LYS A 127 -8.00 18.46 18.68
CA LYS A 127 -9.30 18.22 18.02
C LYS A 127 -10.29 17.45 18.89
N TYR A 128 -9.79 16.74 19.90
CA TYR A 128 -10.61 15.97 20.84
C TYR A 128 -10.87 16.74 22.15
N LEU A 129 -10.21 17.88 22.35
CA LEU A 129 -10.36 18.69 23.56
C LEU A 129 -11.68 19.47 23.53
N ASP A 130 -12.47 19.33 24.59
CA ASP A 130 -13.66 20.14 24.85
C ASP A 130 -13.22 21.49 25.46
N TYR A 131 -13.07 22.50 24.60
CA TYR A 131 -12.63 23.84 25.02
C TYR A 131 -13.62 24.54 25.96
N GLU A 132 -14.91 24.22 25.88
CA GLU A 132 -15.92 24.82 26.76
C GLU A 132 -15.78 24.28 28.18
N LYS A 133 -15.67 22.94 28.33
CA LYS A 133 -15.40 22.33 29.63
C LYS A 133 -14.07 22.77 30.22
N TYR A 134 -13.02 22.76 29.41
CA TYR A 134 -11.71 23.23 29.85
C TYR A 134 -11.75 24.69 30.32
N GLY A 135 -12.36 25.58 29.52
CA GLY A 135 -12.50 27.00 29.87
C GLY A 135 -13.36 27.22 31.12
N ARG A 136 -14.40 26.39 31.31
CA ARG A 136 -15.21 26.40 32.55
C ARG A 136 -14.36 26.03 33.77
N ASP A 137 -13.54 24.98 33.68
CA ASP A 137 -12.70 24.53 34.78
C ASP A 137 -11.62 25.55 35.13
N VAL A 138 -10.95 26.13 34.12
CA VAL A 138 -10.03 27.26 34.30
C VAL A 138 -10.74 28.40 35.02
N ARG A 139 -11.93 28.80 34.54
CA ARG A 139 -12.68 29.90 35.13
C ARG A 139 -12.98 29.69 36.60
N LEU A 140 -13.45 28.49 36.97
CA LEU A 140 -13.77 28.15 38.35
C LEU A 140 -12.52 28.09 39.23
N SER A 141 -11.42 27.53 38.71
CA SER A 141 -10.14 27.42 39.43
C SER A 141 -9.53 28.77 39.80
N GLU A 142 -9.70 29.77 38.92
CA GLU A 142 -9.19 31.13 39.12
C GLU A 142 -10.19 32.03 39.85
N SER A 143 -11.35 31.50 40.29
CA SER A 143 -12.48 32.30 40.82
C SER A 143 -12.91 33.44 39.88
N GLY A 144 -12.70 33.26 38.57
CA GLY A 144 -12.99 34.28 37.58
C GLY A 144 -14.46 34.32 37.18
N SER A 145 -14.84 35.45 36.58
CA SER A 145 -16.21 35.71 36.14
C SER A 145 -16.22 36.36 34.76
N PHE A 146 -17.27 36.10 34.00
CA PHE A 146 -17.55 36.86 32.78
C PHE A 146 -18.32 38.13 33.16
N VAL A 147 -17.81 39.27 32.69
CA VAL A 147 -18.39 40.61 32.86
C VAL A 147 -18.52 41.27 31.48
N ASP A 148 -19.21 42.40 31.39
CA ASP A 148 -19.42 43.11 30.11
C ASP A 148 -18.12 43.52 29.40
N LYS A 149 -17.00 43.60 30.14
CA LYS A 149 -15.66 43.94 29.61
C LYS A 149 -14.77 42.72 29.34
N GLY A 150 -15.28 41.50 29.47
CA GLY A 150 -14.56 40.26 29.17
C GLY A 150 -14.46 39.31 30.37
N TYR A 151 -13.34 38.60 30.46
CA TYR A 151 -13.04 37.68 31.56
C TYR A 151 -12.27 38.40 32.67
N PHE A 152 -12.78 38.38 33.89
CA PHE A 152 -12.20 39.06 35.06
C PHE A 152 -11.74 38.05 36.11
N VAL A 153 -10.53 38.25 36.62
CA VAL A 153 -9.93 37.47 37.71
C VAL A 153 -9.43 38.45 38.77
N SER A 154 -9.97 38.38 39.99
CA SER A 154 -9.44 39.11 41.15
C SER A 154 -8.39 38.24 41.83
N LYS A 155 -7.11 38.46 41.49
CA LYS A 155 -5.99 37.88 42.27
C LYS A 155 -5.76 38.69 43.54
#